data_AF-A0A949YGY7-F1
#
_entry.id   AF-A0A949YGY7-F1
#
_cell.length_a   1.000
_cell.length_b   1.000
_cell.length_c   1.000
_cell.angle_alpha   90.00
_cell.angle_beta   90.00
_cell.angle_gamma   90.00
#
_symmetry.space_group_name_H-M   'P 1'
#
loop_
_entity.id
_entity.type
_entity.pdbx_description
1 polymer ?
#
loop_
_entity_poly.entity_id
_entity_poly.type
_entity_poly.pdbx_seq_one_letter_code
_entity_poly.pdbx_strand_id
1 'polypeptide(L)'
;MCGRGSRTFYDQRPRRVRDLSCGDRRVYLELSVRRVDCPRCGGVKREQLEWLADNPLYTKRFVFYVGRRCRESTIQAVAEELLLDWHTVKELDKQYMREQLRRAGCPAPRVIGIDEIAVAKHHRYRIVVSDLERGRPIWFGGKDRSEASLDEF
;
A
#
# COMPACT_ATOMS: atom_id res chain seq x y z
N MET A 1 12.82 6.91 -8.19
CA MET A 1 14.25 7.16 -7.88
C MET A 1 15.08 6.78 -9.08
N CYS A 2 16.20 7.46 -9.32
CA CYS A 2 17.06 7.16 -10.47
C CYS A 2 17.95 5.92 -10.28
N GLY A 3 17.84 5.23 -9.12
CA GLY A 3 18.42 3.91 -8.86
C GLY A 3 19.93 3.86 -8.64
N ARG A 4 20.62 5.01 -8.61
CA ARG A 4 22.09 5.09 -8.48
C ARG A 4 22.48 5.57 -7.09
N GLY A 5 23.43 4.89 -6.46
CA GLY A 5 24.05 5.35 -5.22
C GLY A 5 24.88 6.61 -5.43
N SER A 6 24.96 7.46 -4.41
CA SER A 6 25.84 8.64 -4.37
C SER A 6 26.71 8.59 -3.14
N ARG A 7 27.95 9.07 -3.27
CA ARG A 7 28.91 9.20 -2.16
C ARG A 7 28.82 10.56 -1.46
N THR A 8 28.20 11.54 -2.11
CA THR A 8 27.99 12.89 -1.59
C THR A 8 26.50 13.21 -1.53
N PHE A 9 26.14 14.20 -0.70
CA PHE A 9 24.78 14.69 -0.57
C PHE A 9 24.77 16.22 -0.71
N TYR A 10 23.66 16.75 -1.21
CA TYR A 10 23.41 18.18 -1.40
C TYR A 10 23.15 18.87 -0.06
N ASP A 11 22.16 18.38 0.69
CA ASP A 11 21.88 18.79 2.06
C ASP A 11 21.18 17.66 2.83
N GLN A 12 20.86 17.91 4.10
CA GLN A 12 20.07 17.01 4.93
C GLN A 12 18.94 17.79 5.60
N ARG A 13 17.81 17.12 5.83
CA ARG A 13 16.65 17.72 6.50
C ARG A 13 16.21 16.86 7.67
N PRO A 14 16.00 17.45 8.88
CA PRO A 14 15.45 16.71 9.99
C PRO A 14 14.04 16.27 9.65
N ARG A 15 13.67 15.08 10.13
CA ARG A 15 12.37 14.51 9.89
C ARG A 15 11.96 13.63 11.05
N ARG A 16 10.69 13.76 11.40
CA ARG A 16 10.03 12.93 12.40
C ARG A 16 9.18 11.88 11.69
N VAL A 17 9.40 10.62 12.03
CA VAL A 17 8.73 9.46 11.43
C VAL A 17 8.00 8.71 12.53
N ARG A 18 6.72 8.40 12.32
CA ARG A 18 5.94 7.61 13.26
C ARG A 18 6.28 6.13 13.14
N ASP A 19 6.42 5.49 14.29
CA ASP A 19 6.72 4.08 14.40
C ASP A 19 5.72 3.33 15.29
N LEU A 20 5.93 2.03 15.48
CA LEU A 20 5.12 1.20 16.39
C LEU A 20 5.13 1.78 17.81
N SER A 21 3.94 1.86 18.41
CA SER A 21 3.81 2.24 19.82
C SER A 21 4.52 1.23 20.73
N CYS A 22 5.02 1.72 21.86
CA CYS A 22 5.53 0.91 22.95
C CYS A 22 4.53 1.00 24.10
N GLY A 23 3.70 -0.05 24.26
CA GLY A 23 2.49 0.03 25.07
C GLY A 23 1.61 1.20 24.61
N ASP A 24 1.14 2.01 25.55
CA ASP A 24 0.27 3.17 25.28
C ASP A 24 1.04 4.40 24.76
N ARG A 25 2.36 4.30 24.58
CA ARG A 25 3.20 5.42 24.16
C ARG A 25 3.48 5.36 22.67
N ARG A 26 3.02 6.39 21.95
CA ARG A 26 3.35 6.59 20.52
C ARG A 26 4.84 6.89 20.37
N VAL A 27 5.54 6.10 19.56
CA VAL A 27 6.97 6.27 19.28
C VAL A 27 7.17 7.02 17.97
N TYR A 28 8.12 7.95 17.98
CA TYR A 28 8.56 8.67 16.80
C TYR A 28 10.08 8.62 16.71
N LEU A 29 10.60 8.40 15.51
CA LEU A 29 12.01 8.44 15.20
C LEU A 29 12.35 9.80 14.60
N GLU A 30 13.34 10.47 15.15
CA GLU A 30 13.92 11.69 14.58
C GLU A 30 15.19 11.34 13.83
N LEU A 31 15.23 11.70 12.54
CA LEU A 31 16.38 11.42 11.69
C LEU A 31 16.63 12.55 10.70
N SER A 32 17.89 12.70 10.32
CA SER A 32 18.31 13.58 9.23
C SER A 32 18.31 12.81 7.93
N VAL A 33 17.33 13.10 7.07
CA VAL A 33 17.22 12.48 5.74
C VAL A 33 18.06 13.28 4.75
N ARG A 34 19.02 12.62 4.11
CA ARG A 34 19.90 13.21 3.10
C ARG A 34 19.17 13.40 1.78
N ARG A 35 19.48 14.50 1.10
CA ARG A 35 19.08 14.76 -0.27
C ARG A 35 20.31 14.79 -1.16
N VAL A 36 20.23 14.15 -2.31
CA VAL A 36 21.31 13.92 -3.25
C VAL A 36 20.98 14.65 -4.53
N ASP A 37 21.92 15.44 -5.04
CA ASP A 37 21.82 15.97 -6.40
C ASP A 37 22.08 14.83 -7.40
N CYS A 38 21.09 14.51 -8.22
CA CYS A 38 21.18 13.36 -9.12
C CYS A 38 21.81 13.77 -10.45
N PRO A 39 23.05 13.32 -10.77
CA PRO A 39 23.73 13.72 -12.01
C PRO A 39 23.04 13.17 -13.26
N ARG A 40 22.17 12.15 -13.13
CA ARG A 40 21.44 11.56 -14.26
C ARG A 40 20.26 12.43 -14.72
N CYS A 41 19.54 13.03 -13.78
CA CYS A 41 18.32 13.79 -14.09
C CYS A 41 18.41 15.27 -13.69
N GLY A 42 19.56 15.73 -13.20
CA GLY A 42 19.80 17.11 -12.75
C GLY A 42 18.89 17.57 -11.61
N GLY A 43 18.32 16.62 -10.85
CA GLY A 43 17.30 16.92 -9.85
C GLY A 43 17.68 16.40 -8.48
N VAL A 44 17.32 17.16 -7.43
CA VAL A 44 17.55 16.77 -6.04
C VAL A 44 16.55 15.67 -5.62
N LYS A 45 17.07 14.51 -5.22
CA LYS A 45 16.29 13.36 -4.75
C LYS A 45 16.59 13.08 -3.28
N ARG A 46 15.61 12.59 -2.54
CA ARG A 46 15.84 12.10 -1.17
C ARG A 46 16.50 10.73 -1.22
N GLU A 47 17.36 10.46 -0.25
CA GLU A 47 17.83 9.09 -0.01
C GLU A 47 16.63 8.18 0.31
N GLN A 48 16.77 6.91 -0.07
CA GLN A 48 15.81 5.88 0.26
C GLN A 48 16.33 5.09 1.44
N LEU A 49 15.57 5.10 2.53
CA LEU A 49 15.84 4.24 3.66
C LEU A 49 14.94 3.02 3.53
N GLU A 50 15.54 1.84 3.49
CA GLU A 50 14.82 0.58 3.22
C GLU A 50 13.74 0.27 4.25
N TRP A 51 13.85 0.80 5.46
CA TRP A 51 12.89 0.61 6.55
C TRP A 51 11.78 1.70 6.58
N LEU A 52 11.87 2.74 5.75
CA LEU A 52 10.82 3.75 5.59
C LEU A 52 9.79 3.33 4.53
N ALA A 53 8.53 3.67 4.77
CA ALA A 53 7.48 3.50 3.78
C ALA A 53 7.65 4.47 2.60
N ASP A 54 6.97 4.20 1.48
CA ASP A 54 6.90 5.13 0.33
C ASP A 54 6.40 6.53 0.74
N ASN A 55 5.54 6.60 1.77
CA ASN A 55 5.29 7.82 2.50
C ASN A 55 6.37 8.02 3.59
N PRO A 56 7.19 9.08 3.50
CA PRO A 56 8.30 9.28 4.43
C PRO A 56 7.89 9.76 5.83
N LEU A 57 6.62 9.62 6.21
CA LEU A 57 6.12 9.91 7.56
C LEU A 57 6.01 8.66 8.45
N TYR A 58 6.15 7.45 7.88
CA TYR A 58 5.92 6.19 8.59
C TYR A 58 7.03 5.17 8.31
N THR A 59 7.33 4.34 9.30
CA THR A 59 8.16 3.14 9.09
C THR A 59 7.38 2.07 8.36
N LYS A 60 8.04 1.21 7.58
CA LYS A 60 7.38 0.06 6.92
C LYS A 60 6.69 -0.83 7.95
N ARG A 61 7.32 -1.08 9.10
CA ARG A 61 6.73 -1.90 10.16
C ARG A 61 5.44 -1.30 10.71
N PHE A 62 5.35 0.03 10.83
CA PHE A 62 4.12 0.71 11.22
C PHE A 62 3.03 0.55 10.16
N VAL A 63 3.34 0.74 8.87
CA VAL A 63 2.39 0.53 7.78
C VAL A 63 1.85 -0.91 7.76
N PHE A 64 2.73 -1.90 7.92
CA PHE A 64 2.33 -3.30 8.02
C PHE A 64 1.47 -3.61 9.25
N TYR A 65 1.72 -2.95 10.38
CA TYR A 65 0.85 -3.06 11.54
C TYR A 65 -0.54 -2.50 11.25
N VAL A 66 -0.64 -1.29 10.68
CA VAL A 66 -1.91 -0.67 10.31
C VAL A 66 -2.70 -1.57 9.35
N GLY A 67 -2.07 -2.05 8.27
CA GLY A 67 -2.75 -2.91 7.30
C GLY A 67 -3.21 -4.24 7.89
N ARG A 68 -2.46 -4.85 8.82
CA ARG A 68 -2.94 -6.04 9.55
C ARG A 68 -4.16 -5.72 10.41
N ARG A 69 -4.15 -4.60 11.15
CA ARG A 69 -5.29 -4.17 11.97
C ARG A 69 -6.54 -3.91 11.12
N CYS A 70 -6.38 -3.33 9.91
CA CYS A 70 -7.49 -3.13 8.97
C CYS A 70 -8.09 -4.43 8.41
N ARG A 71 -7.43 -5.59 8.55
CA ARG A 71 -8.04 -6.90 8.23
C ARG A 71 -8.99 -7.40 9.31
N GLU A 72 -8.81 -6.94 10.54
CA GLU A 72 -9.55 -7.39 11.73
C GLU A 72 -10.59 -6.35 12.18
N SER A 73 -10.50 -5.12 11.67
CA SER A 73 -11.34 -4.01 12.09
C SER A 73 -11.54 -3.00 10.96
N THR A 74 -12.52 -2.09 11.13
CA THR A 74 -12.81 -1.07 10.12
C THR A 74 -11.71 -0.02 10.07
N ILE A 75 -11.51 0.60 8.90
CA ILE A 75 -10.56 1.73 8.74
C ILE A 75 -10.85 2.84 9.76
N GLN A 76 -12.12 3.10 10.07
CA GLN A 76 -12.51 4.11 11.04
C GLN A 76 -12.08 3.74 12.46
N ALA A 77 -12.37 2.51 12.91
CA ALA A 77 -11.96 2.08 14.25
C ALA A 77 -10.42 2.10 14.40
N VAL A 78 -9.69 1.70 13.36
CA VAL A 78 -8.21 1.77 13.36
C VAL A 78 -7.70 3.22 13.37
N ALA A 79 -8.39 4.13 12.68
CA ALA A 79 -8.06 5.56 12.69
C ALA A 79 -8.24 6.16 14.09
N GLU A 80 -9.33 5.82 14.76
CA GLU A 80 -9.61 6.22 16.14
C GLU A 80 -8.59 5.61 17.12
N GLU A 81 -8.35 4.29 17.05
CA GLU A 81 -7.36 3.55 17.86
C GLU A 81 -5.96 4.19 17.76
N LEU A 82 -5.55 4.53 16.54
CA LEU A 82 -4.20 5.03 16.28
C LEU A 82 -4.10 6.55 16.27
N LEU A 83 -5.18 7.28 16.51
CA LEU A 83 -5.21 8.74 16.43
C LEU A 83 -4.62 9.24 15.10
N LEU A 84 -5.15 8.70 14.01
CA LEU A 84 -4.79 9.04 12.63
C LEU A 84 -6.03 9.54 11.89
N ASP A 85 -5.81 10.34 10.86
CA ASP A 85 -6.87 10.66 9.91
C ASP A 85 -7.30 9.40 9.13
N TRP A 86 -8.59 9.31 8.83
CA TRP A 86 -9.18 8.16 8.13
C TRP A 86 -8.54 7.93 6.75
N HIS A 87 -8.29 9.00 5.97
CA HIS A 87 -7.65 8.88 4.66
C HIS A 87 -6.20 8.41 4.78
N THR A 88 -5.52 8.80 5.85
CA THR A 88 -4.17 8.31 6.16
C THR A 88 -4.20 6.79 6.35
N VAL A 89 -5.06 6.28 7.23
CA VAL A 89 -5.18 4.83 7.46
C VAL A 89 -5.53 4.09 6.17
N LYS A 90 -6.46 4.63 5.38
CA LYS A 90 -6.82 4.06 4.08
C LYS A 90 -5.64 3.95 3.12
N GLU A 91 -4.77 4.96 3.06
CA GLU A 91 -3.60 4.89 2.17
C GLU A 91 -2.53 3.94 2.68
N LEU A 92 -2.34 3.85 4.01
CA LEU A 92 -1.44 2.87 4.62
C LEU A 92 -1.93 1.43 4.37
N ASP A 93 -3.23 1.19 4.49
CA ASP A 93 -3.85 -0.11 4.20
C ASP A 93 -3.67 -0.49 2.72
N LYS A 94 -3.91 0.43 1.79
CA LYS A 94 -3.61 0.20 0.36
C LYS A 94 -2.15 -0.15 0.12
N GLN A 95 -1.22 0.52 0.79
CA GLN A 95 0.20 0.22 0.65
C GLN A 95 0.52 -1.19 1.15
N TYR A 96 -0.07 -1.60 2.27
CA TYR A 96 0.02 -2.97 2.77
C TYR A 96 -0.54 -3.98 1.75
N MET A 97 -1.73 -3.72 1.20
CA MET A 97 -2.36 -4.60 0.19
C MET A 97 -1.52 -4.73 -1.08
N ARG A 98 -0.94 -3.63 -1.60
CA ARG A 98 -0.03 -3.66 -2.77
C ARG A 98 1.15 -4.58 -2.53
N GLU A 99 1.73 -4.56 -1.33
CA GLU A 99 2.84 -5.44 -0.97
C GLU A 99 2.40 -6.90 -0.82
N GLN A 100 1.19 -7.17 -0.32
CA GLN A 100 0.64 -8.53 -0.32
C GLN A 100 0.44 -9.07 -1.73
N LEU A 101 -0.11 -8.26 -2.64
CA LEU A 101 -0.27 -8.61 -4.05
C LEU A 101 1.09 -8.88 -4.73
N ARG A 102 2.09 -8.02 -4.47
CA ARG A 102 3.45 -8.22 -4.99
C ARG A 102 4.05 -9.55 -4.53
N ARG A 103 3.85 -9.93 -3.27
CA ARG A 103 4.33 -11.21 -2.70
C ARG A 103 3.56 -12.42 -3.24
N ALA A 104 2.27 -12.26 -3.51
CA ALA A 104 1.42 -13.31 -4.04
C ALA A 104 1.81 -13.75 -5.47
N GLY A 105 2.52 -12.88 -6.20
CA GLY A 105 3.05 -13.15 -7.54
C GLY A 105 1.98 -13.27 -8.63
N CYS A 106 2.41 -13.64 -9.84
CA CYS A 106 1.49 -13.83 -10.96
C CYS A 106 0.62 -15.09 -10.74
N PRO A 107 -0.71 -14.99 -10.85
CA PRO A 107 -1.57 -16.16 -10.74
C PRO A 107 -1.46 -17.06 -11.98
N ALA A 108 -1.46 -18.37 -11.74
CA ALA A 108 -1.60 -19.42 -12.74
C ALA A 108 -2.65 -20.41 -12.22
N PRO A 109 -3.95 -20.08 -12.33
CA PRO A 109 -5.03 -20.92 -11.83
C PRO A 109 -5.25 -22.13 -12.75
N ARG A 110 -5.59 -23.28 -12.19
CA ARG A 110 -6.12 -24.42 -12.95
C ARG A 110 -7.63 -24.37 -13.07
N VAL A 111 -8.28 -23.85 -12.01
CA VAL A 111 -9.73 -23.69 -11.91
C VAL A 111 -10.02 -22.25 -11.52
N ILE A 112 -10.84 -21.58 -12.31
CA ILE A 112 -11.32 -20.23 -12.03
C ILE A 112 -12.78 -20.24 -11.62
N GLY A 113 -13.13 -19.32 -10.73
CA GLY A 113 -14.50 -18.98 -10.36
C GLY A 113 -14.77 -17.56 -10.79
N ILE A 114 -15.93 -17.33 -11.39
CA ILE A 114 -16.38 -16.01 -11.84
C ILE A 114 -17.58 -15.65 -10.98
N ASP A 115 -17.52 -14.48 -10.33
CA ASP A 115 -18.58 -13.97 -9.47
C ASP A 115 -18.89 -12.50 -9.79
N GLU A 116 -20.10 -12.07 -9.43
CA GLU A 116 -20.59 -10.71 -9.64
C GLU A 116 -20.77 -9.99 -8.29
N ILE A 117 -20.06 -8.87 -8.10
CA ILE A 117 -20.24 -8.06 -6.90
C ILE A 117 -20.88 -6.71 -7.21
N ALA A 118 -21.86 -6.32 -6.39
CA ALA A 118 -22.42 -4.98 -6.42
C ALA A 118 -21.52 -4.02 -5.62
N VAL A 119 -20.80 -3.13 -6.32
CA VAL A 119 -19.80 -2.23 -5.70
C VAL A 119 -20.44 -0.94 -5.15
N ALA A 120 -21.64 -0.60 -5.60
CA ALA A 120 -22.41 0.50 -5.02
C ALA A 120 -23.91 0.28 -5.21
N LYS A 121 -24.70 1.07 -4.48
CA LYS A 121 -26.15 1.20 -4.70
C LYS A 121 -26.44 1.52 -6.17
N HIS A 122 -27.61 1.10 -6.66
CA HIS A 122 -28.06 1.23 -8.06
C HIS A 122 -27.36 0.29 -9.05
N HIS A 123 -27.20 -0.99 -8.70
CA HIS A 123 -26.85 -2.04 -9.67
C HIS A 123 -25.53 -1.82 -10.43
N ARG A 124 -24.53 -1.22 -9.79
CA ARG A 124 -23.18 -1.15 -10.36
C ARG A 124 -22.42 -2.43 -10.06
N TYR A 125 -22.46 -3.36 -11.00
CA TYR A 125 -21.78 -4.64 -10.92
C TYR A 125 -20.33 -4.55 -11.39
N ARG A 126 -19.48 -5.39 -10.80
CA ARG A 126 -18.13 -5.70 -11.27
C ARG A 126 -17.95 -7.20 -11.23
N ILE A 127 -17.15 -7.69 -12.17
CA ILE A 127 -16.82 -9.11 -12.27
C ILE A 127 -15.54 -9.35 -11.46
N VAL A 128 -15.57 -10.41 -10.67
CA VAL A 128 -14.41 -10.91 -9.91
C VAL A 128 -14.07 -12.29 -10.43
N VAL A 129 -12.86 -12.46 -10.94
CA VAL A 129 -12.32 -13.78 -11.28
C VAL A 129 -11.38 -14.20 -10.16
N SER A 130 -11.55 -15.42 -9.66
CA SER A 130 -10.78 -15.97 -8.55
C SER A 130 -10.16 -17.33 -8.90
N ASP A 131 -8.98 -17.60 -8.38
CA ASP A 131 -8.38 -18.94 -8.33
C ASP A 131 -9.08 -19.72 -7.22
N LEU A 132 -9.91 -20.70 -7.60
CA LEU A 132 -10.74 -21.45 -6.64
C LEU A 132 -9.91 -22.41 -5.77
N GLU A 133 -8.80 -22.93 -6.30
CA GLU A 133 -7.93 -23.83 -5.54
C GLU A 133 -7.17 -23.07 -4.46
N ARG A 134 -6.73 -21.84 -4.77
CA ARG A 134 -5.99 -20.99 -3.83
C ARG A 134 -6.88 -20.03 -3.03
N GLY A 135 -8.18 -19.98 -3.33
CA GLY A 135 -9.14 -19.11 -2.67
C GLY A 135 -8.77 -17.63 -2.75
N ARG A 136 -8.23 -17.16 -3.88
CA ARG A 136 -7.79 -15.76 -4.03
C ARG A 136 -8.33 -15.10 -5.31
N PRO A 137 -8.74 -13.83 -5.26
CA PRO A 137 -9.08 -13.08 -6.45
C PRO A 137 -7.84 -12.84 -7.31
N ILE A 138 -7.98 -12.99 -8.63
CA ILE A 138 -6.91 -12.83 -9.62
C ILE A 138 -7.19 -11.69 -10.59
N TRP A 139 -8.46 -11.34 -10.80
CA TRP A 139 -8.85 -10.21 -11.63
C TRP A 139 -10.12 -9.55 -11.11
N PHE A 140 -10.21 -8.24 -11.30
CA PHE A 140 -11.32 -7.41 -10.91
C PHE A 140 -11.57 -6.36 -11.98
N GLY A 141 -12.72 -6.42 -12.65
CA GLY A 141 -12.95 -5.56 -13.82
C GLY A 141 -14.37 -5.62 -14.35
N GLY A 142 -14.51 -5.26 -15.62
CA GLY A 142 -15.81 -5.10 -16.28
C GLY A 142 -16.49 -3.79 -15.90
N LYS A 143 -17.31 -3.24 -16.81
CA LYS A 143 -18.16 -2.07 -16.52
C LYS A 143 -19.52 -2.49 -15.97
N ASP A 144 -19.90 -3.74 -16.23
CA ASP A 144 -21.15 -4.37 -15.87
C ASP A 144 -20.98 -5.91 -15.83
N ARG A 145 -22.10 -6.64 -15.89
CA ARG A 145 -22.17 -8.11 -15.92
C ARG A 145 -22.25 -8.73 -17.32
N SER A 146 -21.91 -7.97 -18.36
CA SER A 146 -22.00 -8.47 -19.73
C SER A 146 -20.82 -9.39 -20.08
N GLU A 147 -21.00 -10.24 -21.09
CA GLU A 147 -19.93 -11.04 -21.69
C GLU A 147 -18.79 -10.15 -22.19
N ALA A 148 -19.10 -9.00 -22.80
CA ALA A 148 -18.09 -8.03 -23.23
C ALA A 148 -17.25 -7.47 -22.06
N SER A 149 -17.82 -7.37 -20.85
CA SER A 149 -17.08 -7.01 -19.64
C SER A 149 -16.18 -8.14 -19.15
N LEU A 150 -16.52 -9.41 -19.44
CA LEU A 150 -15.69 -10.58 -19.12
C LEU A 150 -14.54 -10.74 -20.12
N ASP A 151 -14.73 -10.38 -21.39
CA ASP A 151 -13.68 -10.41 -22.42
C ASP A 151 -12.49 -9.45 -22.13
N GLU A 152 -12.61 -8.57 -21.13
CA GLU A 152 -11.51 -7.74 -20.63
C GLU A 152 -10.49 -8.51 -19.74
N PHE A 153 -10.81 -9.74 -19.32
CA PHE A 153 -9.93 -10.62 -18.53
C PHE A 153 -8.95 -11.40 -19.41
#